data_AF-A0A378LFB5-F1
#
_entry.id   AF-A0A378LFB5-F1
#
_cell.length_a   1.000
_cell.length_b   1.000
_cell.length_c   1.000
_cell.angle_alpha   90.00
_cell.angle_beta   90.00
_cell.angle_gamma   90.00
#
_symmetry.space_group_name_H-M   'P 1'
#
loop_
_entity.id
_entity.type
_entity.pdbx_description
1 polymer ?
#
loop_
_entity_poly.entity_id
_entity_poly.type
_entity_poly.pdbx_seq_one_letter_code
_entity_poly.pdbx_strand_id
1 'polypeptide(L)'
;MFCKSVAKALSRGGVIGSVSKVFLRGELKPWDPDLIKVGSKQVCRGMTKAQLNQMLTEKEITQFKLKKQAPDIEYSDIGRQVIRGGDPNLLSFSPSSYTASLYGANRYWLPRDGAIIVGCLPAVFTDLSEQAKACPQMCDKEQRIYNEARLAGGDYYRSDPLDDGGVAKLVMECNEICAVVGSQKGICFDKMYQVDSFVEKIHHVIGTGRPRLGLIPSTSCLVDTFINPDYVERALAVKIVLTKNPEHLEILEETMKISGDLEPDQRVLTADDAALIMGDPELRLLATTAAGPAGTTIVSSVPKDAYGPEMLVHLKSALREQIMLSQQSITQFRME
;
A
#
# COMPACT_ATOMS: atom_id res chain seq x y z
N MET A 1 -13.39 16.32 -4.75
CA MET A 1 -13.66 17.44 -3.79
C MET A 1 -13.37 17.04 -2.34
N PHE A 2 -13.31 15.73 -2.11
CA PHE A 2 -13.04 15.06 -0.86
C PHE A 2 -11.86 15.63 -0.05
N CYS A 3 -10.68 15.80 -0.64
CA CYS A 3 -9.50 16.27 0.11
C CYS A 3 -9.72 17.62 0.82
N LYS A 4 -10.42 18.56 0.15
CA LYS A 4 -10.74 19.87 0.72
C LYS A 4 -11.74 19.75 1.88
N SER A 5 -12.73 18.86 1.75
CA SER A 5 -13.74 18.62 2.79
C SER A 5 -13.10 18.03 4.05
N VAL A 6 -12.24 17.03 3.89
CA VAL A 6 -11.50 16.40 5.00
C VAL A 6 -10.56 17.42 5.66
N ALA A 7 -9.73 18.14 4.88
CA ALA A 7 -8.83 19.15 5.43
C ALA A 7 -9.56 20.27 6.21
N LYS A 8 -10.75 20.68 5.72
CA LYS A 8 -11.62 21.65 6.41
C LYS A 8 -12.20 21.10 7.71
N ALA A 9 -12.57 19.83 7.76
CA ALA A 9 -13.02 19.17 8.98
C ALA A 9 -11.88 19.09 10.02
N LEU A 10 -10.69 18.64 9.60
CA LEU A 10 -9.51 18.49 10.46
C LEU A 10 -8.99 19.84 11.03
N SER A 11 -9.00 20.90 10.23
CA SER A 11 -8.56 22.25 10.66
C SER A 11 -9.50 22.91 11.67
N ARG A 12 -10.78 22.50 11.70
CA ARG A 12 -11.78 22.97 12.68
C ARG A 12 -11.71 22.21 14.01
N GLY A 13 -10.99 21.09 14.05
CA GLY A 13 -10.82 20.19 15.20
C GLY A 13 -9.37 20.12 15.67
N GLY A 14 -8.96 21.08 16.51
CA GLY A 14 -7.73 20.97 17.28
C GLY A 14 -7.97 20.25 18.60
N VAL A 15 -7.09 19.31 18.96
CA VAL A 15 -7.04 18.69 20.28
C VAL A 15 -6.70 19.75 21.34
N ILE A 16 -7.74 20.35 21.93
CA ILE A 16 -7.66 21.04 23.22
C ILE A 16 -8.74 20.41 24.10
N GLY A 17 -8.31 19.58 25.06
CA GLY A 17 -9.16 18.95 26.08
C GLY A 17 -10.15 17.95 25.50
N SER A 18 -9.71 16.71 25.27
CA SER A 18 -10.45 15.60 24.65
C SER A 18 -11.62 15.11 25.51
N VAL A 19 -12.68 15.92 25.68
CA VAL A 19 -14.07 15.51 25.96
C VAL A 19 -15.02 16.63 25.49
N SER A 20 -14.65 17.90 25.66
CA SER A 20 -15.63 19.00 25.68
C SER A 20 -16.08 19.54 24.31
N LYS A 21 -15.34 19.28 23.22
CA LYS A 21 -15.73 19.68 21.84
C LYS A 21 -16.19 18.52 20.95
N VAL A 22 -15.94 17.29 21.40
CA VAL A 22 -16.24 16.03 20.71
C VAL A 22 -17.75 15.88 20.45
N PHE A 23 -18.59 16.39 21.37
CA PHE A 23 -20.04 16.25 21.30
C PHE A 23 -20.75 17.06 20.20
N LEU A 24 -20.07 17.96 19.48
CA LEU A 24 -20.76 19.00 18.69
C LEU A 24 -20.83 18.77 17.18
N ARG A 25 -20.14 17.78 16.56
CA ARG A 25 -19.99 17.77 15.08
C ARG A 25 -20.03 16.44 14.31
N GLY A 26 -20.25 15.28 14.93
CA GLY A 26 -20.39 14.00 14.20
C GLY A 26 -20.52 12.79 15.13
N GLU A 27 -20.97 11.65 14.60
CA GLU A 27 -21.08 10.38 15.34
C GLU A 27 -19.68 9.78 15.60
N LEU A 28 -18.95 10.35 16.55
CA LEU A 28 -17.69 9.77 17.02
C LEU A 28 -17.99 8.49 17.79
N LYS A 29 -17.40 7.38 17.35
CA LYS A 29 -17.60 6.05 17.95
C LYS A 29 -16.32 5.59 18.65
N PRO A 30 -16.42 4.83 19.76
CA PRO A 30 -15.28 4.09 20.30
C PRO A 30 -14.63 3.23 19.21
N TRP A 31 -13.30 3.09 19.26
CA TRP A 31 -12.60 2.22 18.32
C TRP A 31 -13.05 0.77 18.46
N ASP A 32 -13.57 0.23 17.36
CA ASP A 32 -13.88 -1.17 17.16
C ASP A 32 -12.93 -1.70 16.06
N PRO A 33 -12.04 -2.67 16.36
CA PRO A 33 -11.16 -3.29 15.36
C PRO A 33 -11.90 -3.85 14.13
N ASP A 34 -13.16 -4.26 14.30
CA ASP A 34 -13.99 -4.82 13.23
C ASP A 34 -14.69 -3.74 12.37
N LEU A 35 -14.54 -2.46 12.75
CA LEU A 35 -15.10 -1.33 12.02
C LEU A 35 -14.49 -1.19 10.61
N ILE A 36 -13.21 -1.51 10.48
CA ILE A 36 -12.52 -1.41 9.19
C ILE A 36 -12.80 -2.68 8.39
N LYS A 37 -13.59 -2.52 7.33
CA LYS A 37 -13.80 -3.55 6.33
C LYS A 37 -13.03 -3.18 5.06
N VAL A 38 -12.20 -4.11 4.61
CA VAL A 38 -11.41 -4.00 3.39
C VAL A 38 -11.95 -5.04 2.41
N GLY A 39 -12.36 -4.61 1.23
CA GLY A 39 -12.77 -5.51 0.15
C GLY A 39 -11.59 -6.32 -0.41
N SER A 40 -11.90 -7.35 -1.20
CA SER A 40 -10.90 -8.27 -1.77
C SER A 40 -9.88 -7.60 -2.72
N LYS A 41 -10.21 -6.44 -3.28
CA LYS A 41 -9.37 -5.61 -4.16
C LYS A 41 -9.11 -4.22 -3.59
N GLN A 42 -9.22 -4.12 -2.27
CA GLN A 42 -8.91 -2.91 -1.55
C GLN A 42 -7.71 -3.14 -0.65
N VAL A 43 -7.07 -2.03 -0.30
CA VAL A 43 -5.98 -2.01 0.65
C VAL A 43 -6.16 -0.86 1.61
N CYS A 44 -5.51 -0.97 2.76
CA CYS A 44 -5.54 0.07 3.78
C CYS A 44 -4.15 0.34 4.33
N ARG A 45 -3.96 1.56 4.84
CA ARG A 45 -2.68 2.03 5.40
C ARG A 45 -2.93 2.91 6.61
N GLY A 46 -2.21 2.64 7.69
CA GLY A 46 -2.11 3.54 8.84
C GLY A 46 -1.13 4.67 8.56
N MET A 47 -1.44 5.88 9.02
CA MET A 47 -0.60 7.07 8.86
C MET A 47 -0.75 8.05 10.03
N THR A 48 0.30 8.82 10.26
CA THR A 48 0.27 9.93 11.21
C THR A 48 -0.57 11.10 10.69
N LYS A 49 -1.02 12.00 11.57
CA LYS A 49 -1.70 13.24 11.15
C LYS A 49 -0.87 14.09 10.19
N ALA A 50 0.47 14.11 10.36
CA ALA A 50 1.36 14.87 9.50
C ALA A 50 1.37 14.30 8.07
N GLN A 51 1.50 12.97 7.94
CA GLN A 51 1.39 12.26 6.66
C GLN A 51 0.00 12.47 6.03
N LEU A 52 -1.08 12.39 6.81
CA LEU A 52 -2.45 12.67 6.34
C LEU A 52 -2.56 14.09 5.77
N ASN A 53 -2.09 15.10 6.50
CA ASN A 53 -2.17 16.50 6.05
C ASN A 53 -1.36 16.73 4.77
N GLN A 54 -0.18 16.12 4.64
CA GLN A 54 0.59 16.19 3.40
C GLN A 54 -0.16 15.53 2.24
N MET A 55 -0.66 14.30 2.44
CA MET A 55 -1.46 13.58 1.45
C MET A 55 -2.68 14.39 0.99
N LEU A 56 -3.42 15.02 1.90
CA LEU A 56 -4.57 15.87 1.57
C LEU A 56 -4.18 17.13 0.78
N THR A 57 -2.97 17.66 1.03
CA THR A 57 -2.45 18.85 0.35
C THR A 57 -1.95 18.51 -1.05
N GLU A 58 -1.19 17.43 -1.19
CA GLU A 58 -0.67 16.93 -2.47
C GLU A 58 -1.75 16.25 -3.31
N LYS A 59 -2.84 15.81 -2.66
CA LYS A 59 -3.93 15.00 -3.24
C LYS A 59 -3.47 13.66 -3.82
N GLU A 60 -2.35 13.18 -3.33
CA GLU A 60 -1.72 11.95 -3.77
C GLU A 60 -1.22 11.19 -2.56
N ILE A 61 -1.27 9.86 -2.63
CA ILE A 61 -0.58 9.05 -1.64
C ILE A 61 0.88 8.97 -2.08
N THR A 62 1.73 9.73 -1.39
CA THR A 62 3.17 9.78 -1.62
C THR A 62 3.92 9.41 -0.34
N GLN A 63 5.21 9.10 -0.49
CA GLN A 63 6.09 8.98 0.65
C GLN A 63 6.34 10.37 1.28
N PHE A 64 6.41 10.43 2.61
CA PHE A 64 6.67 11.67 3.35
C PHE A 64 8.07 12.22 3.01
N LYS A 65 8.13 13.32 2.25
CA LYS A 65 9.39 14.00 1.90
C LYS A 65 9.87 14.90 3.05
N LEU A 66 10.20 14.35 4.21
CA LEU A 66 10.83 15.17 5.25
C LEU A 66 12.28 15.48 4.91
N LYS A 67 12.60 16.77 4.77
CA LYS A 67 13.98 17.25 4.88
C LYS A 67 14.46 17.00 6.32
N LYS A 68 15.48 16.15 6.46
CA LYS A 68 16.42 16.02 7.60
C LYS A 68 15.85 16.49 8.95
N GLN A 69 15.35 15.60 9.83
CA GLN A 69 15.59 15.67 11.30
C GLN A 69 14.80 14.72 12.22
N ALA A 70 14.02 13.77 11.74
CA ALA A 70 13.59 12.66 12.60
C ALA A 70 14.09 11.36 11.98
N PRO A 71 14.74 10.45 12.73
CA PRO A 71 14.76 9.07 12.27
C PRO A 71 13.30 8.69 12.06
N ASP A 72 12.94 8.42 10.81
CA ASP A 72 11.68 7.79 10.47
C ASP A 72 11.68 6.46 11.19
N ILE A 73 11.16 6.48 12.41
CA ILE A 73 10.71 5.30 13.10
C ILE A 73 9.36 4.95 12.44
N GLU A 74 9.39 4.68 11.13
CA GLU A 74 8.21 4.32 10.31
C GLU A 74 7.94 2.83 10.48
N TYR A 75 7.52 2.41 11.68
CA TYR A 75 7.04 1.03 11.94
C TYR A 75 5.77 0.65 11.16
N SER A 76 5.26 1.55 10.30
CA SER A 76 4.15 1.31 9.37
C SER A 76 4.55 0.66 8.04
N ASP A 77 5.86 0.45 7.82
CA ASP A 77 6.45 0.05 6.54
C ASP A 77 7.29 -1.25 6.69
N ILE A 78 6.73 -2.29 7.34
CA ILE A 78 7.49 -3.50 7.70
C ILE A 78 8.03 -4.20 6.45
N GLY A 79 7.22 -4.39 5.40
CA GLY A 79 7.67 -5.00 4.14
C GLY A 79 8.79 -4.20 3.45
N ARG A 80 8.73 -2.87 3.49
CA ARG A 80 9.77 -1.98 2.95
C ARG A 80 11.07 -2.02 3.76
N GLN A 81 10.98 -2.05 5.09
CA GLN A 81 12.16 -2.13 5.96
C GLN A 81 12.87 -3.48 5.81
N VAL A 82 12.11 -4.56 5.67
CA VAL A 82 12.64 -5.93 5.76
C VAL A 82 13.25 -6.43 4.44
N ILE A 83 12.88 -5.87 3.27
CA ILE A 83 13.33 -6.40 1.97
C ILE A 83 14.31 -5.49 1.23
N ARG A 84 14.31 -4.18 1.49
CA ARG A 84 15.21 -3.23 0.82
C ARG A 84 15.76 -2.11 1.70
N GLY A 85 15.76 -2.28 3.03
CA GLY A 85 16.36 -1.28 3.92
C GLY A 85 15.75 0.11 3.79
N GLY A 86 14.44 0.21 3.56
CA GLY A 86 13.77 1.50 3.49
C GLY A 86 13.71 2.16 2.11
N ASP A 87 13.60 1.38 1.02
CA ASP A 87 13.49 1.92 -0.36
C ASP A 87 12.41 3.02 -0.45
N PRO A 88 12.79 4.27 -0.76
CA PRO A 88 11.84 5.39 -0.80
C PRO A 88 10.83 5.30 -1.95
N ASN A 89 11.05 4.37 -2.89
CA ASN A 89 10.14 4.17 -4.02
C ASN A 89 9.01 3.19 -3.70
N LEU A 90 8.97 2.62 -2.50
CA LEU A 90 7.97 1.66 -2.05
C LEU A 90 7.12 2.23 -0.91
N LEU A 91 5.84 1.87 -0.90
CA LEU A 91 4.90 2.27 0.14
C LEU A 91 4.05 1.08 0.58
N SER A 92 4.11 0.70 1.85
CA SER A 92 3.39 -0.46 2.39
C SER A 92 1.88 -0.20 2.55
N PHE A 93 1.07 -1.17 2.18
CA PHE A 93 -0.36 -1.25 2.47
C PHE A 93 -0.67 -2.66 2.98
N SER A 94 -1.83 -2.85 3.60
CA SER A 94 -2.32 -4.18 3.94
C SER A 94 -3.73 -4.41 3.41
N PRO A 95 -4.04 -5.61 2.88
CA PRO A 95 -5.42 -6.04 2.64
C PRO A 95 -6.16 -6.39 3.94
N SER A 96 -5.47 -6.43 5.08
CA SER A 96 -6.03 -6.79 6.38
C SER A 96 -6.29 -5.55 7.23
N SER A 97 -7.56 -5.33 7.57
CA SER A 97 -7.96 -4.29 8.52
C SER A 97 -7.33 -4.49 9.89
N TYR A 98 -7.16 -5.74 10.32
CA TYR A 98 -6.45 -6.08 11.54
C TYR A 98 -5.01 -5.55 11.48
N THR A 99 -4.28 -5.85 10.40
CA THR A 99 -2.88 -5.39 10.24
C THR A 99 -2.80 -3.86 10.12
N ALA A 100 -3.74 -3.22 9.41
CA ALA A 100 -3.80 -1.76 9.37
C ALA A 100 -4.16 -1.11 10.70
N SER A 101 -5.00 -1.77 11.50
CA SER A 101 -5.24 -1.36 12.87
C SER A 101 -3.98 -1.50 13.71
N LEU A 102 -3.12 -2.49 13.45
CA LEU A 102 -1.81 -2.60 14.11
C LEU A 102 -0.84 -1.50 13.67
N TYR A 103 -0.91 -1.01 12.42
CA TYR A 103 -0.15 0.19 12.00
C TYR A 103 -0.68 1.48 12.62
N GLY A 104 -2.01 1.63 12.70
CA GLY A 104 -2.67 2.79 13.33
C GLY A 104 -2.56 2.78 14.86
N ALA A 105 -2.57 1.59 15.47
CA ALA A 105 -2.47 1.36 16.91
C ALA A 105 -1.04 1.09 17.38
N ASN A 106 -0.10 0.90 16.45
CA ASN A 106 1.32 1.03 16.63
C ASN A 106 1.79 0.34 17.92
N ARG A 107 1.42 -0.93 18.15
CA ARG A 107 1.44 -1.86 19.35
C ARG A 107 1.86 -1.37 20.76
N TYR A 108 2.28 -0.13 20.95
CA TYR A 108 2.40 0.63 22.17
C TYR A 108 1.87 2.10 22.08
N TRP A 109 1.66 2.70 20.89
CA TRP A 109 1.53 4.16 20.74
C TRP A 109 0.49 4.53 19.68
N LEU A 110 -0.80 4.45 19.98
CA LEU A 110 -1.78 5.25 19.26
C LEU A 110 -1.26 6.70 19.26
N PRO A 111 -0.98 7.31 18.09
CA PRO A 111 -0.60 8.69 18.08
C PRO A 111 -1.73 9.48 18.74
N ARG A 112 -1.37 10.56 19.42
CA ARG A 112 -2.30 11.56 19.93
C ARG A 112 -3.38 11.97 18.89
N ASP A 113 -3.10 11.73 17.60
CA ASP A 113 -3.92 12.03 16.43
C ASP A 113 -3.34 11.30 15.17
N GLY A 114 -4.10 10.42 14.49
CA GLY A 114 -3.64 9.66 13.30
C GLY A 114 -4.80 9.21 12.39
N ALA A 115 -4.54 8.46 11.33
CA ALA A 115 -5.60 7.97 10.44
C ALA A 115 -5.30 6.62 9.80
N ILE A 116 -6.37 5.93 9.39
CA ILE A 116 -6.32 4.74 8.55
C ILE A 116 -7.09 5.07 7.27
N ILE A 117 -6.42 4.94 6.13
CA ILE A 117 -7.05 5.10 4.81
C ILE A 117 -7.45 3.74 4.26
N VAL A 118 -8.56 3.67 3.53
CA VAL A 118 -8.95 2.51 2.72
C VAL A 118 -9.18 2.99 1.29
N GLY A 119 -8.61 2.28 0.33
CA GLY A 119 -8.69 2.61 -1.09
C GLY A 119 -8.52 1.39 -1.98
N CYS A 120 -8.53 1.61 -3.30
CA CYS A 120 -8.32 0.54 -4.27
C CYS A 120 -6.87 0.04 -4.29
N LEU A 121 -6.59 -1.04 -5.02
CA LEU A 121 -5.21 -1.45 -5.29
C LEU A 121 -4.38 -0.33 -5.95
N PRO A 122 -3.07 -0.23 -5.64
CA PRO A 122 -2.16 0.65 -6.37
C PRO A 122 -2.03 0.24 -7.85
N ALA A 123 -1.70 1.20 -8.71
CA ALA A 123 -1.48 0.95 -10.14
C ALA A 123 -0.41 -0.11 -10.40
N VAL A 124 0.68 -0.05 -9.62
CA VAL A 124 1.78 -1.00 -9.63
C VAL A 124 2.07 -1.38 -8.18
N PHE A 125 2.06 -2.67 -7.89
CA PHE A 125 2.30 -3.18 -6.55
C PHE A 125 3.03 -4.52 -6.58
N THR A 126 3.49 -4.92 -5.41
CA THR A 126 4.17 -6.19 -5.19
C THR A 126 3.61 -6.87 -3.94
N ASP A 127 3.42 -8.18 -4.00
CA ASP A 127 3.13 -9.00 -2.81
C ASP A 127 4.43 -9.63 -2.35
N LEU A 128 4.94 -9.14 -1.22
CA LEU A 128 6.23 -9.55 -0.70
C LEU A 128 6.15 -10.88 0.03
N SER A 129 5.02 -11.17 0.67
CA SER A 129 4.83 -12.44 1.38
C SER A 129 4.77 -13.60 0.38
N GLU A 130 4.08 -13.42 -0.75
CA GLU A 130 4.07 -14.40 -1.84
C GLU A 130 5.49 -14.64 -2.38
N GLN A 131 6.23 -13.57 -2.67
CA GLN A 131 7.62 -13.68 -3.14
C GLN A 131 8.52 -14.39 -2.13
N ALA A 132 8.41 -14.08 -0.85
CA ALA A 132 9.21 -14.74 0.18
C ALA A 132 8.81 -16.20 0.39
N LYS A 133 7.53 -16.57 0.18
CA LYS A 133 7.09 -17.98 0.18
C LYS A 133 7.65 -18.74 -1.02
N ALA A 134 7.64 -18.12 -2.20
CA ALA A 134 8.12 -18.74 -3.43
C ALA A 134 9.65 -18.80 -3.52
N CYS A 135 10.36 -17.78 -3.04
CA CYS A 135 11.81 -17.69 -3.04
C CYS A 135 12.33 -17.01 -1.76
N PRO A 136 12.42 -17.75 -0.64
CA PRO A 136 12.93 -17.22 0.64
C PRO A 136 14.34 -16.61 0.52
N GLN A 137 15.17 -17.11 -0.40
CA GLN A 137 16.54 -16.66 -0.66
C GLN A 137 16.61 -15.18 -1.05
N MET A 138 15.52 -14.59 -1.55
CA MET A 138 15.42 -13.14 -1.78
C MET A 138 15.67 -12.31 -0.51
N CYS A 139 15.48 -12.89 0.68
CA CYS A 139 15.66 -12.22 1.97
C CYS A 139 17.08 -12.38 2.56
N ASP A 140 17.96 -13.18 1.96
CA ASP A 140 19.25 -13.57 2.56
C ASP A 140 20.17 -12.39 2.86
N LYS A 141 20.17 -11.37 2.00
CA LYS A 141 20.96 -10.16 2.19
C LYS A 141 20.53 -9.43 3.47
N GLU A 142 19.23 -9.22 3.64
CA GLU A 142 18.69 -8.49 4.80
C GLU A 142 18.79 -9.34 6.06
N GLN A 143 18.66 -10.67 5.94
CA GLN A 143 18.97 -11.61 7.01
C GLN A 143 20.42 -11.46 7.49
N ARG A 144 21.38 -11.30 6.58
CA ARG A 144 22.79 -11.09 6.92
C ARG A 144 23.00 -9.77 7.66
N ILE A 145 22.42 -8.67 7.15
CA ILE A 145 22.50 -7.35 7.78
C ILE A 145 21.91 -7.39 9.20
N TYR A 146 20.76 -8.04 9.37
CA TYR A 146 20.14 -8.25 10.68
C TYR A 146 21.06 -9.02 11.63
N ASN A 147 21.65 -10.13 11.17
CA ASN A 147 22.58 -10.93 11.96
C ASN A 147 23.82 -10.13 12.37
N GLU A 148 24.41 -9.35 11.45
CA GLU A 148 25.56 -8.49 11.71
C GLU A 148 25.24 -7.41 12.75
N ALA A 149 24.08 -6.75 12.62
CA ALA A 149 23.63 -5.75 13.59
C ALA A 149 23.39 -6.35 14.98
N ARG A 150 22.81 -7.56 15.05
CA ARG A 150 22.61 -8.29 16.32
C ARG A 150 23.94 -8.62 16.99
N LEU A 151 24.91 -9.11 16.22
CA LEU A 151 26.25 -9.44 16.72
C LEU A 151 27.02 -8.20 17.20
N ALA A 152 26.84 -7.05 16.53
CA ALA A 152 27.49 -5.79 16.90
C ALA A 152 26.85 -5.12 18.14
N GLY A 153 25.56 -5.34 18.39
CA GLY A 153 24.80 -4.70 19.48
C GLY A 153 25.04 -5.29 20.88
N GLY A 154 25.69 -6.46 21.00
CA GLY A 154 26.03 -7.09 22.28
C GLY A 154 24.85 -7.61 23.11
N ASP A 155 23.61 -7.44 22.64
CA ASP A 155 22.39 -7.76 23.37
C ASP A 155 21.89 -9.18 23.01
N TYR A 156 22.63 -10.19 23.46
CA TYR A 156 22.41 -11.62 23.15
C TYR A 156 21.14 -12.23 23.80
N TYR A 157 20.43 -11.48 24.65
CA TYR A 157 19.37 -12.00 25.54
C TYR A 157 17.97 -11.45 25.28
N ARG A 158 17.75 -10.64 24.25
CA ARG A 158 16.38 -10.41 23.80
C ARG A 158 15.94 -11.64 23.02
N SER A 159 15.02 -12.39 23.62
CA SER A 159 14.14 -13.31 22.90
C SER A 159 13.30 -12.48 21.93
N ASP A 160 13.91 -12.09 20.82
CA ASP A 160 13.21 -11.39 19.76
C ASP A 160 12.28 -12.41 19.08
N PRO A 161 11.10 -11.99 18.60
CA PRO A 161 10.18 -12.85 17.85
C PRO A 161 10.80 -13.45 16.56
N LEU A 162 12.04 -13.09 16.23
CA LEU A 162 12.85 -13.59 15.12
C LEU A 162 13.76 -14.76 15.47
N ASP A 163 13.91 -15.14 16.75
CA ASP A 163 14.80 -16.24 17.18
C ASP A 163 14.42 -17.61 16.58
N ASP A 164 13.15 -17.80 16.19
CA ASP A 164 12.62 -19.04 15.60
C ASP A 164 12.28 -18.93 14.10
N GLY A 165 12.80 -17.94 13.35
CA GLY A 165 12.64 -18.02 11.89
C GLY A 165 13.08 -16.86 10.98
N GLY A 166 13.75 -15.83 11.48
CA GLY A 166 14.45 -14.87 10.62
C GLY A 166 13.55 -13.96 9.74
N VAL A 167 14.23 -13.13 8.94
CA VAL A 167 13.68 -12.10 8.05
C VAL A 167 12.67 -12.69 7.07
N ALA A 168 12.98 -13.84 6.45
CA ALA A 168 12.07 -14.48 5.50
C ALA A 168 10.73 -14.85 6.15
N LYS A 169 10.73 -15.46 7.34
CA LYS A 169 9.50 -15.80 8.05
C LYS A 169 8.68 -14.57 8.40
N LEU A 170 9.34 -13.50 8.87
CA LEU A 170 8.68 -12.23 9.11
C LEU A 170 8.00 -11.70 7.85
N VAL A 171 8.67 -11.71 6.69
CA VAL A 171 8.07 -11.29 5.42
C VAL A 171 6.88 -12.17 5.04
N MET A 172 7.00 -13.49 5.18
CA MET A 172 5.93 -14.44 4.83
C MET A 172 4.68 -14.25 5.69
N GLU A 173 4.85 -13.84 6.95
CA GLU A 173 3.77 -13.53 7.90
C GLU A 173 3.22 -12.11 7.70
N CYS A 174 4.04 -11.20 7.16
CA CYS A 174 3.62 -9.87 6.76
C CYS A 174 2.77 -9.96 5.48
N ASN A 175 1.46 -10.12 5.66
CA ASN A 175 0.45 -9.98 4.60
C ASN A 175 0.36 -8.50 4.15
N GLU A 176 1.44 -7.97 3.59
CA GLU A 176 1.60 -6.61 3.10
C GLU A 176 1.71 -6.58 1.57
N ILE A 177 1.04 -5.60 0.99
CA ILE A 177 1.22 -5.21 -0.41
C ILE A 177 2.05 -3.93 -0.41
N CYS A 178 3.14 -3.89 -1.19
CA CYS A 178 3.89 -2.65 -1.37
C CYS A 178 3.55 -2.02 -2.71
N ALA A 179 3.06 -0.78 -2.69
CA ALA A 179 2.89 0.04 -3.89
C ALA A 179 4.25 0.52 -4.38
N VAL A 180 4.42 0.60 -5.70
CA VAL A 180 5.56 1.28 -6.33
C VAL A 180 5.15 2.72 -6.61
N VAL A 181 5.75 3.66 -5.89
CA VAL A 181 5.40 5.10 -5.92
C VAL A 181 6.54 6.00 -6.45
N GLY A 182 7.72 5.43 -6.66
CA GLY A 182 8.89 6.15 -7.17
C GLY A 182 8.94 6.33 -8.68
N SER A 183 10.03 6.93 -9.18
CA SER A 183 10.30 6.98 -10.62
C SER A 183 11.14 5.78 -11.06
N GLN A 184 10.72 5.08 -12.12
CA GLN A 184 11.46 3.98 -12.73
C GLN A 184 11.66 4.26 -14.22
N LYS A 185 12.91 4.19 -14.72
CA LYS A 185 13.24 4.35 -16.15
C LYS A 185 12.63 5.61 -16.81
N GLY A 186 12.55 6.72 -16.08
CA GLY A 186 11.99 7.98 -16.57
C GLY A 186 10.45 8.06 -16.55
N ILE A 187 9.78 7.00 -16.09
CA ILE A 187 8.34 6.99 -15.82
C ILE A 187 8.14 7.24 -14.35
N CYS A 188 7.39 8.28 -14.04
CA CYS A 188 7.01 8.57 -12.67
C CYS A 188 5.70 7.86 -12.37
N PHE A 189 5.72 6.96 -11.38
CA PHE A 189 4.51 6.37 -10.81
C PHE A 189 3.86 7.33 -9.80
N ASP A 190 4.49 8.48 -9.50
CA ASP A 190 3.83 9.57 -8.78
C ASP A 190 2.54 9.98 -9.52
N LYS A 191 1.55 10.47 -8.77
CA LYS A 191 0.22 10.85 -9.30
C LYS A 191 -0.67 9.73 -9.81
N MET A 192 -0.22 8.47 -9.83
CA MET A 192 -1.09 7.37 -10.21
C MET A 192 -2.08 7.00 -9.09
N TYR A 193 -1.82 7.39 -7.84
CA TYR A 193 -2.75 7.19 -6.71
C TYR A 193 -3.35 8.51 -6.22
N GLN A 194 -4.28 9.06 -7.01
CA GLN A 194 -5.04 10.26 -6.67
C GLN A 194 -6.03 9.98 -5.53
N VAL A 195 -5.92 10.77 -4.46
CA VAL A 195 -6.72 10.60 -3.23
C VAL A 195 -8.20 10.89 -3.49
N ASP A 196 -8.49 11.94 -4.27
CA ASP A 196 -9.87 12.37 -4.56
C ASP A 196 -10.68 11.28 -5.31
N SER A 197 -10.03 10.32 -5.99
CA SER A 197 -10.72 9.27 -6.77
C SER A 197 -10.53 7.85 -6.23
N PHE A 198 -9.37 7.53 -5.64
CA PHE A 198 -8.99 6.15 -5.32
C PHE A 198 -9.02 5.81 -3.83
N VAL A 199 -9.21 6.80 -2.96
CA VAL A 199 -9.46 6.57 -1.53
C VAL A 199 -10.96 6.53 -1.31
N GLU A 200 -11.47 5.42 -0.79
CA GLU A 200 -12.88 5.21 -0.48
C GLU A 200 -13.26 5.92 0.82
N LYS A 201 -12.44 5.74 1.86
CA LYS A 201 -12.71 6.32 3.18
C LYS A 201 -11.44 6.62 3.95
N ILE A 202 -11.55 7.58 4.86
CA ILE A 202 -10.52 7.93 5.83
C ILE A 202 -11.14 7.78 7.22
N HIS A 203 -10.60 6.85 8.02
CA HIS A 203 -10.87 6.75 9.44
C HIS A 203 -9.86 7.62 10.19
N HIS A 204 -10.29 8.76 10.70
CA HIS A 204 -9.47 9.62 11.54
C HIS A 204 -9.56 9.13 12.99
N VAL A 205 -8.44 8.63 13.51
CA VAL A 205 -8.34 8.02 14.83
C VAL A 205 -7.77 9.03 15.81
N ILE A 206 -8.61 9.45 16.76
CA ILE A 206 -8.28 10.41 17.80
C ILE A 206 -8.07 9.64 19.11
N GLY A 207 -6.80 9.43 19.47
CA GLY A 207 -6.43 8.84 20.76
C GLY A 207 -6.42 9.89 21.88
N THR A 208 -6.49 9.43 23.12
CA THR A 208 -6.34 10.27 24.33
C THR A 208 -4.87 10.66 24.64
N GLY A 209 -3.91 10.27 23.78
CA GLY A 209 -2.47 10.51 23.95
C GLY A 209 -1.84 9.72 25.10
N ARG A 210 -0.52 9.75 25.29
CA ARG A 210 0.11 9.20 26.51
C ARG A 210 -0.20 10.12 27.70
N PRO A 211 -0.90 9.67 28.75
CA PRO A 211 -0.75 10.30 30.05
C PRO A 211 0.70 10.04 30.48
N ARG A 212 1.29 10.93 31.29
CA ARG A 212 2.61 10.69 31.92
C ARG A 212 2.70 9.38 32.74
N LEU A 213 1.63 8.59 32.83
CA LEU A 213 1.41 7.52 33.80
C LEU A 213 1.03 6.14 33.22
N GLY A 214 1.02 5.89 31.89
CA GLY A 214 0.85 4.51 31.39
C GLY A 214 0.25 4.32 30.00
N LEU A 215 0.05 3.03 29.66
CA LEU A 215 -0.62 2.57 28.44
C LEU A 215 -2.12 2.85 28.50
N ILE A 216 -2.71 3.31 27.39
CA ILE A 216 -4.16 3.50 27.27
C ILE A 216 -4.75 2.29 26.54
N PRO A 217 -5.89 1.74 27.01
CA PRO A 217 -6.63 0.71 26.28
C PRO A 217 -6.99 1.16 24.86
N SER A 218 -6.86 0.27 23.87
CA SER A 218 -7.24 0.55 22.47
C SER A 218 -8.71 0.96 22.30
N THR A 219 -9.57 0.58 23.24
CA THR A 219 -11.00 0.95 23.31
C THR A 219 -11.27 2.41 23.68
N SER A 220 -10.25 3.16 24.13
CA SER A 220 -10.38 4.57 24.53
C SER A 220 -10.15 5.57 23.40
N CYS A 221 -10.19 5.14 22.15
CA CYS A 221 -10.04 6.01 20.98
C CYS A 221 -11.39 6.39 20.39
N LEU A 222 -11.47 7.59 19.83
CA LEU A 222 -12.61 8.04 19.04
C LEU A 222 -12.26 8.00 17.56
N VAL A 223 -13.21 7.62 16.73
CA VAL A 223 -13.03 7.54 15.28
C VAL A 223 -14.02 8.46 14.58
N ASP A 224 -13.52 9.35 13.73
CA ASP A 224 -14.32 10.05 12.72
C ASP A 224 -14.13 9.34 11.36
N THR A 225 -15.19 9.25 10.56
CA THR A 225 -15.14 8.54 9.28
C THR A 225 -15.58 9.46 8.15
N PHE A 226 -14.65 9.73 7.23
CA PHE A 226 -14.92 10.48 6.01
C PHE A 226 -15.09 9.51 4.85
N ILE A 227 -16.28 9.49 4.26
CA ILE A 227 -16.59 8.67 3.07
C ILE A 227 -16.42 9.55 1.84
N ASN A 228 -15.70 9.04 0.83
CA ASN A 228 -15.50 9.71 -0.44
C ASN A 228 -16.64 9.36 -1.41
N PRO A 229 -17.53 10.31 -1.76
CA PRO A 229 -18.59 10.05 -2.73
C PRO A 229 -18.06 9.88 -4.16
N ASP A 230 -16.85 10.38 -4.44
CA ASP A 230 -16.21 10.36 -5.75
C ASP A 230 -15.32 9.10 -5.94
N TYR A 231 -15.37 8.15 -5.00
CA TYR A 231 -14.54 6.94 -5.04
C TYR A 231 -14.88 6.07 -6.26
N VAL A 232 -13.84 5.63 -6.95
CA VAL A 232 -13.90 4.63 -8.00
C VAL A 232 -12.86 3.54 -7.75
N GLU A 233 -13.25 2.29 -7.96
CA GLU A 233 -12.29 1.19 -8.08
C GLU A 233 -11.52 1.34 -9.40
N ARG A 234 -10.21 1.04 -9.41
CA ARG A 234 -9.37 1.19 -10.59
C ARG A 234 -9.56 0.02 -11.56
N ALA A 235 -9.62 0.27 -12.87
CA ALA A 235 -9.80 -0.82 -13.83
C ALA A 235 -8.59 -1.77 -13.92
N LEU A 236 -7.36 -1.24 -13.85
CA LEU A 236 -6.13 -2.03 -14.03
C LEU A 236 -5.14 -1.82 -12.90
N ALA A 237 -4.63 -2.92 -12.34
CA ALA A 237 -3.46 -2.94 -11.46
C ALA A 237 -2.43 -3.95 -11.97
N VAL A 238 -1.14 -3.65 -11.81
CA VAL A 238 -0.04 -4.50 -12.25
C VAL A 238 0.70 -5.01 -11.02
N LYS A 239 0.72 -6.33 -10.85
CA LYS A 239 1.51 -7.00 -9.82
C LYS A 239 2.88 -7.33 -10.39
N ILE A 240 3.94 -6.95 -9.68
CA ILE A 240 5.31 -7.22 -10.08
C ILE A 240 6.08 -8.00 -9.01
N VAL A 241 7.18 -8.60 -9.43
CA VAL A 241 8.26 -9.06 -8.55
C VAL A 241 9.38 -8.02 -8.44
N LEU A 242 10.01 -7.93 -7.28
CA LEU A 242 11.07 -6.95 -7.00
C LEU A 242 12.49 -7.44 -7.28
N THR A 243 12.70 -8.75 -7.36
CA THR A 243 14.03 -9.30 -7.61
C THR A 243 14.50 -8.95 -9.03
N LYS A 244 15.79 -8.66 -9.16
CA LYS A 244 16.49 -8.52 -10.44
C LYS A 244 17.52 -9.63 -10.66
N ASN A 245 17.69 -10.54 -9.69
CA ASN A 245 18.59 -11.68 -9.82
C ASN A 245 17.90 -12.74 -10.69
N PRO A 246 18.49 -13.13 -11.85
CA PRO A 246 17.93 -14.17 -12.72
C PRO A 246 17.68 -15.49 -11.98
N GLU A 247 18.59 -15.92 -11.11
CA GLU A 247 18.44 -17.18 -10.37
C GLU A 247 17.24 -17.15 -9.43
N HIS A 248 17.02 -16.02 -8.74
CA HIS A 248 15.85 -15.86 -7.88
C HIS A 248 14.55 -15.79 -8.68
N LEU A 249 14.57 -15.19 -9.88
CA LEU A 249 13.42 -15.17 -10.77
C LEU A 249 13.05 -16.58 -11.23
N GLU A 250 14.04 -17.39 -11.61
CA GLU A 250 13.83 -18.79 -12.01
C GLU A 250 13.23 -19.62 -10.88
N ILE A 251 13.81 -19.56 -9.67
CA ILE A 251 13.30 -20.27 -8.48
C ILE A 251 11.86 -19.84 -8.17
N LEU A 252 11.58 -18.54 -8.22
CA LEU A 252 10.27 -17.98 -7.95
C LEU A 252 9.24 -18.48 -8.98
N GLU A 253 9.54 -18.37 -10.28
CA GLU A 253 8.63 -18.81 -11.33
C GLU A 253 8.38 -20.32 -11.29
N GLU A 254 9.43 -21.12 -11.06
CA GLU A 254 9.29 -22.57 -10.93
C GLU A 254 8.40 -22.93 -9.73
N THR A 255 8.63 -22.28 -8.58
CA THR A 255 7.85 -22.53 -7.37
C THR A 255 6.39 -22.11 -7.56
N MET A 256 6.13 -20.95 -8.18
CA MET A 256 4.77 -20.50 -8.49
C MET A 256 4.06 -21.41 -9.52
N LYS A 257 4.80 -22.01 -10.45
CA LYS A 257 4.24 -23.01 -11.38
C LYS A 257 3.86 -24.30 -10.68
N ILE A 258 4.71 -24.75 -9.75
CA ILE A 258 4.44 -25.95 -8.95
C ILE A 258 3.23 -25.73 -8.03
N SER A 259 3.06 -24.54 -7.45
CA SER A 259 1.91 -24.22 -6.59
C SER A 259 0.62 -23.94 -7.36
N GLY A 260 0.70 -23.71 -8.68
CA GLY A 260 -0.43 -23.34 -9.52
C GLY A 260 -0.77 -21.84 -9.51
N ASP A 261 0.10 -21.00 -8.95
CA ASP A 261 -0.04 -19.54 -8.95
C ASP A 261 0.44 -18.90 -10.27
N LEU A 262 1.14 -19.66 -11.11
CA LEU A 262 1.61 -19.26 -12.44
C LEU A 262 1.43 -20.40 -13.44
N GLU A 263 0.89 -20.11 -14.62
CA GLU A 263 0.74 -21.14 -15.68
C GLU A 263 2.11 -21.54 -16.27
N PRO A 264 2.26 -22.78 -16.80
CA PRO A 264 3.55 -23.28 -17.28
C PRO A 264 4.24 -22.41 -18.34
N ASP A 265 3.45 -21.84 -19.25
CA ASP A 265 3.88 -21.02 -20.39
C ASP A 265 3.91 -19.51 -20.07
N GLN A 266 3.77 -19.14 -18.80
CA GLN A 266 3.81 -17.75 -18.35
C GLN A 266 5.12 -17.42 -17.63
N ARG A 267 5.39 -16.12 -17.54
CA ARG A 267 6.43 -15.48 -16.72
C ARG A 267 5.80 -14.42 -15.82
N VAL A 268 6.46 -14.11 -14.72
CA VAL A 268 6.05 -12.99 -13.86
C VAL A 268 6.45 -11.65 -14.47
N LEU A 269 5.78 -10.59 -14.04
CA LEU A 269 6.12 -9.22 -14.43
C LEU A 269 7.16 -8.61 -13.49
N THR A 270 8.09 -7.86 -14.06
CA THR A 270 9.12 -7.13 -13.31
C THR A 270 8.78 -5.64 -13.20
N ALA A 271 9.53 -4.91 -12.36
CA ALA A 271 9.43 -3.44 -12.28
C ALA A 271 9.65 -2.75 -13.65
N ASP A 272 10.46 -3.37 -14.52
CA ASP A 272 10.77 -2.85 -15.84
C ASP A 272 9.62 -3.06 -16.82
N ASP A 273 8.91 -4.19 -16.72
CA ASP A 273 7.67 -4.42 -17.46
C ASP A 273 6.57 -3.45 -17.04
N ALA A 274 6.39 -3.24 -15.74
CA ALA A 274 5.41 -2.28 -15.23
C ALA A 274 5.69 -0.85 -15.70
N ALA A 275 6.95 -0.45 -15.81
CA ALA A 275 7.31 0.82 -16.42
C ALA A 275 6.81 0.89 -17.87
N LEU A 276 7.09 -0.12 -18.70
CA LEU A 276 6.60 -0.15 -20.08
C LEU A 276 5.06 -0.11 -20.17
N ILE A 277 4.37 -0.90 -19.34
CA ILE A 277 2.90 -0.95 -19.29
C ILE A 277 2.33 0.42 -18.93
N MET A 278 2.87 1.07 -17.91
CA MET A 278 2.40 2.39 -17.46
C MET A 278 2.87 3.54 -18.36
N GLY A 279 3.82 3.27 -19.26
CA GLY A 279 4.25 4.16 -20.33
C GLY A 279 3.33 4.14 -21.55
N ASP A 280 2.60 3.04 -21.78
CA ASP A 280 1.63 2.93 -22.88
C ASP A 280 0.37 3.76 -22.55
N PRO A 281 -0.06 4.69 -23.43
CA PRO A 281 -1.20 5.57 -23.15
C PRO A 281 -2.54 4.86 -22.91
N GLU A 282 -2.80 3.75 -23.59
CA GLU A 282 -4.07 3.02 -23.49
C GLU A 282 -4.13 2.24 -22.17
N LEU A 283 -3.04 1.56 -21.82
CA LEU A 283 -2.95 0.81 -20.57
C LEU A 283 -2.88 1.75 -19.36
N ARG A 284 -2.16 2.87 -19.47
CA ARG A 284 -2.14 3.93 -18.45
C ARG A 284 -3.54 4.52 -18.21
N LEU A 285 -4.35 4.64 -19.26
CA LEU A 285 -5.73 5.11 -19.11
C LEU A 285 -6.57 4.13 -18.27
N LEU A 286 -6.44 2.82 -18.50
CA LEU A 286 -7.09 1.82 -17.66
C LEU A 286 -6.64 1.91 -16.20
N ALA A 287 -5.36 2.17 -15.98
CA ALA A 287 -4.85 2.40 -14.65
C ALA A 287 -5.45 3.66 -13.99
N THR A 288 -6.10 4.57 -14.70
CA THR A 288 -6.65 5.81 -14.10
C THR A 288 -8.17 5.95 -14.20
N THR A 289 -8.84 4.94 -14.75
CA THR A 289 -10.30 4.93 -14.96
C THR A 289 -11.00 3.96 -14.03
N ALA A 290 -12.32 4.15 -13.90
CA ALA A 290 -13.17 3.30 -13.09
C ALA A 290 -13.24 1.88 -13.66
N ALA A 291 -13.19 0.87 -12.78
CA ALA A 291 -13.40 -0.52 -13.14
C ALA A 291 -14.82 -0.77 -13.64
N GLY A 292 -14.95 -1.73 -14.56
CA GLY A 292 -16.25 -2.27 -14.95
C GLY A 292 -16.83 -3.21 -13.87
N PRO A 293 -17.95 -3.89 -14.15
CA PRO A 293 -18.64 -4.77 -13.20
C PRO A 293 -17.79 -5.92 -12.66
N ALA A 294 -16.73 -6.32 -13.37
CA ALA A 294 -15.80 -7.36 -12.96
C ALA A 294 -14.78 -6.91 -11.90
N GLY A 295 -14.74 -5.61 -11.57
CA GLY A 295 -13.78 -5.03 -10.64
C GLY A 295 -12.38 -4.84 -11.25
N THR A 296 -11.40 -4.59 -10.38
CA THR A 296 -10.00 -4.38 -10.79
C THR A 296 -9.44 -5.63 -11.47
N THR A 297 -8.97 -5.48 -12.71
CA THR A 297 -8.16 -6.49 -13.39
C THR A 297 -6.72 -6.41 -12.87
N ILE A 298 -6.20 -7.51 -12.34
CA ILE A 298 -4.80 -7.60 -11.91
C ILE A 298 -4.02 -8.35 -12.99
N VAL A 299 -3.04 -7.67 -13.58
CA VAL A 299 -2.07 -8.32 -14.47
C VAL A 299 -0.86 -8.70 -13.62
N SER A 300 -0.66 -10.00 -13.42
CA SER A 300 0.46 -10.56 -12.64
C SER A 300 1.46 -11.34 -13.50
N SER A 301 1.07 -11.73 -14.70
CA SER A 301 1.88 -12.56 -15.60
C SER A 301 1.57 -12.27 -17.07
N VAL A 302 2.47 -12.69 -17.93
CA VAL A 302 2.37 -12.65 -19.40
C VAL A 302 2.99 -13.91 -19.99
N PRO A 303 2.75 -14.24 -21.27
CA PRO A 303 3.42 -15.36 -21.91
C PRO A 303 4.95 -15.27 -21.77
N LYS A 304 5.60 -16.41 -21.57
CA LYS A 304 7.03 -16.52 -21.24
C LYS A 304 7.95 -15.76 -22.20
N ASP A 305 7.59 -15.75 -23.49
CA ASP A 305 8.39 -15.12 -24.54
C ASP A 305 7.96 -13.68 -24.85
N ALA A 306 6.90 -13.18 -24.21
CA ALA A 306 6.39 -11.84 -24.45
C ALA A 306 7.19 -10.80 -23.64
N TYR A 307 8.07 -10.06 -24.31
CA TYR A 307 8.84 -8.95 -23.74
C TYR A 307 8.65 -7.66 -24.52
N GLY A 308 8.86 -6.52 -23.86
CA GLY A 308 8.90 -5.23 -24.54
C GLY A 308 7.61 -4.93 -25.32
N PRO A 309 7.69 -4.57 -26.62
CA PRO A 309 6.51 -4.29 -27.45
C PRO A 309 5.54 -5.48 -27.59
N GLU A 310 6.03 -6.71 -27.66
CA GLU A 310 5.19 -7.90 -27.85
C GLU A 310 4.28 -8.13 -26.63
N MET A 311 4.81 -7.91 -25.43
CA MET A 311 4.05 -7.90 -24.19
C MET A 311 2.92 -6.85 -24.23
N LEU A 312 3.20 -5.64 -24.70
CA LEU A 312 2.18 -4.59 -24.79
C LEU A 312 1.07 -4.96 -25.79
N VAL A 313 1.42 -5.54 -26.94
CA VAL A 313 0.45 -6.02 -27.93
C VAL A 313 -0.43 -7.12 -27.33
N HIS A 314 0.16 -8.08 -26.63
CA HIS A 314 -0.57 -9.14 -25.95
C HIS A 314 -1.57 -8.56 -24.93
N LEU A 315 -1.10 -7.67 -24.04
CA LEU A 315 -1.94 -7.07 -23.01
C LEU A 315 -3.08 -6.24 -23.60
N LYS A 316 -2.83 -5.45 -24.65
CA LYS A 316 -3.89 -4.67 -25.31
C LYS A 316 -4.91 -5.55 -26.02
N SER A 317 -4.49 -6.69 -26.56
CA SER A 317 -5.41 -7.69 -27.10
C SER A 317 -6.28 -8.30 -26.00
N ALA A 318 -5.66 -8.72 -24.89
CA ALA A 318 -6.34 -9.33 -23.75
C ALA A 318 -7.31 -8.36 -23.04
N LEU A 319 -6.99 -7.07 -23.01
CA LEU A 319 -7.77 -6.03 -22.32
C LEU A 319 -8.63 -5.18 -23.28
N ARG A 320 -8.79 -5.61 -24.53
CA ARG A 320 -9.40 -4.80 -25.60
C ARG A 320 -10.77 -4.24 -25.24
N GLU A 321 -11.64 -5.06 -24.64
CA GLU A 321 -12.99 -4.65 -24.25
C GLU A 321 -12.95 -3.54 -23.19
N GLN A 322 -12.08 -3.67 -22.19
CA GLN A 322 -11.92 -2.66 -21.14
C GLN A 322 -11.38 -1.35 -21.72
N ILE A 323 -10.42 -1.44 -22.66
CA ILE A 323 -9.87 -0.26 -23.35
C ILE A 323 -10.98 0.47 -24.10
N MET A 324 -11.80 -0.25 -24.88
CA MET A 324 -12.91 0.35 -25.63
C MET A 324 -13.91 1.07 -24.72
N LEU A 325 -14.29 0.44 -23.60
CA LEU A 325 -15.21 1.04 -22.62
C LEU A 325 -14.63 2.31 -21.98
N SER A 326 -13.33 2.30 -21.65
CA SER A 326 -12.66 3.46 -21.05
C SER A 326 -12.63 4.68 -22.00
N GLN A 327 -12.45 4.44 -23.31
CA GLN A 327 -12.38 5.51 -24.31
C GLN A 327 -13.76 6.13 -24.63
N GLN A 328 -14.82 5.31 -24.59
CA GLN A 328 -16.20 5.80 -24.79
C GLN A 328 -16.64 6.74 -23.67
N SER A 329 -16.27 6.41 -22.43
CA SER A 329 -16.54 7.22 -21.24
C SER A 329 -15.95 8.64 -21.35
N ILE A 330 -14.76 8.78 -21.93
CA ILE A 330 -14.11 10.09 -22.16
C ILE A 330 -14.83 10.90 -23.24
N THR A 331 -15.31 10.22 -24.28
CA THR A 331 -15.93 10.88 -25.44
C THR A 331 -17.30 11.45 -25.07
N GLN A 332 -18.05 10.77 -24.21
CA GLN A 332 -19.32 11.29 -23.68
C GLN A 332 -19.11 12.51 -22.77
N PHE A 333 -18.09 12.51 -21.90
CA PHE A 333 -17.76 13.64 -21.03
C PHE A 333 -17.25 14.90 -21.75
N ARG A 334 -16.87 14.81 -23.03
CA ARG A 334 -16.40 15.96 -23.83
C ARG A 334 -17.51 16.63 -24.65
N MET A 335 -18.71 16.05 -24.69
CA MET A 335 -19.85 16.59 -25.45
C MET A 335 -20.89 17.28 -24.56
N GLU A 336 -20.68 17.32 -23.25
CA GLU A 336 -21.48 18.04 -22.25
C GLU A 336 -20.74 19.30 -21.74
#